data_AF-A0A0F0HM35-F1
#
_entry.id   AF-A0A0F0HM35-F1
#
_cell.length_a   1.000
_cell.length_b   1.000
_cell.length_c   1.000
_cell.angle_alpha   90.00
_cell.angle_beta   90.00
_cell.angle_gamma   90.00
#
_symmetry.space_group_name_H-M   'P 1'
#
loop_
_entity.id
_entity.type
_entity.pdbx_description
1 polymer ?
#
loop_
_entity_poly.entity_id
_entity_poly.type
_entity_poly.pdbx_seq_one_letter_code
_entity_poly.pdbx_strand_id
1 'polypeptide(L)' 'MDERGEHEEYLGLPVAAAERLAADRGRRIVRVLEPGEMITLEYREGRLNLAARDGVVERCWEG' A
#
# COMPACT_ATOMS: atom_id res chain seq x y z
N MET A 1 8.58 4.37 -22.18
CA MET A 1 7.46 4.77 -21.32
C MET A 1 7.58 3.87 -20.10
N ASP A 2 8.30 4.33 -19.08
CA ASP A 2 8.40 3.61 -17.82
C ASP A 2 7.03 3.74 -17.13
N GLU A 3 6.21 2.71 -17.22
CA GLU A 3 4.93 2.56 -16.52
C GLU A 3 5.12 2.27 -15.03
N ARG A 4 6.11 2.92 -14.41
CA ARG A 4 6.38 2.88 -12.99
C ARG A 4 5.12 3.29 -12.23
N GLY A 5 4.39 2.30 -11.73
CA GLY A 5 3.05 2.47 -11.19
C GLY A 5 3.06 3.47 -10.04
N GLU A 6 1.97 4.23 -9.88
CA GLU A 6 1.82 5.38 -8.98
C GLU A 6 2.13 5.13 -7.49
N HIS A 7 2.53 3.92 -7.09
CA HIS A 7 2.76 3.53 -5.71
C HIS A 7 4.08 2.78 -5.47
N GLU A 8 4.96 2.63 -6.47
CA GLU A 8 6.23 1.91 -6.29
C GLU A 8 7.12 2.48 -5.16
N GLU A 9 6.91 3.74 -4.79
CA GLU A 9 7.58 4.39 -3.67
C GLU A 9 7.39 3.72 -2.30
N TYR A 10 6.36 2.89 -2.14
CA TYR A 10 6.13 2.15 -0.89
C TYR A 10 6.84 0.78 -0.88
N LEU A 11 7.28 0.26 -2.02
CA LEU A 11 7.87 -1.07 -2.12
C LEU A 11 9.19 -1.16 -1.36
N GLY A 12 9.39 -2.25 -0.61
CA GLY A 12 10.58 -2.48 0.20
C GLY A 12 10.65 -1.65 1.49
N LEU A 13 9.70 -0.75 1.74
CA LEU A 13 9.64 -0.03 3.01
C LEU A 13 9.09 -0.95 4.11
N PRO A 14 9.56 -0.79 5.36
CA PRO A 14 8.84 -1.27 6.51
C PRO A 14 7.43 -0.66 6.55
N VAL A 15 6.42 -1.43 6.95
CA VAL A 15 5.02 -0.99 7.01
C VAL A 15 4.87 0.35 7.73
N ALA A 16 5.52 0.51 8.90
CA ALA A 16 5.45 1.77 9.65
C ALA A 16 6.02 2.98 8.89
N ALA A 17 7.05 2.77 8.05
CA ALA A 17 7.59 3.83 7.22
C ALA A 17 6.65 4.16 6.05
N ALA A 18 6.04 3.14 5.45
CA ALA A 18 5.05 3.30 4.38
C ALA A 18 3.78 4.03 4.88
N GLU A 19 3.28 3.71 6.07
CA GLU A 19 2.14 4.41 6.70
C GLU A 19 2.44 5.88 6.95
N ARG A 20 3.64 6.20 7.46
CA ARG A 20 4.07 7.60 7.63
C ARG A 20 4.16 8.34 6.30
N LEU A 21 4.77 7.73 5.29
CA LEU A 21 4.87 8.33 3.96
C LEU A 21 3.47 8.57 3.35
N ALA A 22 2.55 7.63 3.52
CA ALA A 22 1.17 7.75 3.07
C ALA A 22 0.46 8.92 3.77
N ALA A 23 0.63 9.07 5.09
CA ALA A 23 0.09 10.19 5.85
C ALA A 23 0.65 11.54 5.38
N ASP A 24 1.98 11.64 5.18
CA ASP A 24 2.64 12.84 4.67
C ASP A 24 2.16 13.23 3.26
N ARG A 25 1.75 12.23 2.47
CA ARG A 25 1.15 12.40 1.12
C ARG A 25 -0.36 12.67 1.15
N GLY A 26 -0.97 12.75 2.33
CA GLY A 26 -2.40 13.01 2.48
C GLY A 26 -3.31 11.81 2.19
N ARG A 27 -2.77 10.59 2.07
CA ARG A 27 -3.57 9.35 1.99
C ARG A 27 -4.23 9.13 3.35
N ARG A 28 -5.56 9.09 3.36
CA ARG A 28 -6.34 9.08 4.61
C ARG A 28 -6.62 7.68 5.16
N ILE A 29 -6.51 6.65 4.32
CA ILE A 29 -6.85 5.28 4.68
C ILE A 29 -5.76 4.37 4.14
N VAL A 30 -5.01 3.73 5.04
CA VAL A 30 -4.04 2.68 4.70
C VAL A 30 -4.53 1.36 5.28
N ARG A 31 -4.58 0.32 4.45
CA ARG A 31 -4.86 -1.05 4.88
C ARG A 31 -3.65 -1.91 4.59
N VAL A 32 -3.17 -2.61 5.61
CA VAL A 32 -2.08 -3.58 5.50
C VAL A 32 -2.67 -4.98 5.44
N LEU A 33 -2.18 -5.79 4.51
CA LEU A 33 -2.66 -7.14 4.22
C LEU A 33 -1.48 -8.12 4.25
N GLU A 34 -1.74 -9.35 4.70
CA GLU A 34 -0.78 -10.43 4.46
C GLU A 34 -0.76 -10.83 2.98
N PRO A 35 0.36 -11.36 2.47
CA PRO A 35 0.44 -11.76 1.07
C PRO A 35 -0.49 -12.96 0.81
N GLY A 36 -1.42 -12.80 -0.12
CA GLY A 36 -2.41 -13.84 -0.46
C GLY A 36 -3.67 -13.80 0.39
N GLU A 37 -3.82 -12.82 1.28
CA GLU A 37 -5.05 -12.61 2.04
C GLU A 37 -6.25 -12.40 1.09
N MET A 38 -7.29 -13.21 1.24
CA MET A 38 -8.52 -13.08 0.46
C MET A 38 -9.36 -11.94 1.04
N ILE A 39 -9.43 -10.85 0.29
CA ILE A 39 -10.23 -9.67 0.63
C ILE A 39 -11.34 -9.44 -0.39
N THR A 40 -12.42 -8.81 0.04
CA THR A 40 -13.35 -8.18 -0.89
C THR A 40 -12.71 -6.90 -1.44
N LEU A 41 -12.78 -6.73 -2.76
CA LEU A 41 -12.24 -5.56 -3.47
C LEU A 41 -13.22 -4.38 -3.45
N GLU A 42 -13.98 -4.20 -2.36
CA GLU A 42 -14.89 -3.05 -2.24
C GLU A 42 -14.08 -1.76 -2.31
N TYR A 43 -14.25 -0.98 -3.37
CA TYR A 43 -13.51 0.27 -3.57
C TYR A 43 -13.84 1.30 -2.49
N ARG A 44 -12.82 1.92 -1.91
CA ARG A 44 -12.99 3.05 -0.99
C ARG A 44 -12.05 4.17 -1.37
N GLU A 45 -12.59 5.21 -2.00
CA GLU A 45 -11.83 6.38 -2.46
C GLU A 45 -10.76 6.85 -1.46
N GLY A 46 -9.53 6.95 -1.94
CA GLY A 46 -8.38 7.37 -1.14
C GLY A 46 -7.75 6.27 -0.28
N ARG A 47 -8.21 5.01 -0.37
CA ARG A 47 -7.58 3.87 0.31
C ARG A 47 -6.38 3.34 -0.46
N LEU A 48 -5.25 3.26 0.24
CA LEU A 48 -4.06 2.55 -0.19
C LEU A 48 -4.02 1.17 0.49
N ASN A 49 -3.89 0.12 -0.31
CA ASN A 49 -3.62 -1.23 0.19
C ASN A 49 -2.12 -1.51 0.09
N LEU A 50 -1.55 -2.06 1.16
CA LEU A 50 -0.17 -2.54 1.24
C LEU A 50 -0.21 -4.03 1.53
N ALA A 51 0.27 -4.87 0.61
CA ALA A 51 0.56 -6.26 0.95
C ALA A 51 2.00 -6.34 1.46
N ALA A 52 2.17 -6.83 2.68
CA ALA A 52 3.46 -6.86 3.34
C ALA A 52 3.80 -8.27 3.82
N ARG A 53 5.07 -8.68 3.64
CA ARG A 53 5.63 -9.92 4.17
C ARG A 53 6.72 -9.55 5.15
N ASP A 54 6.72 -10.21 6.32
CA ASP A 54 7.72 -9.97 7.37
C ASP A 54 7.87 -8.47 7.73
N GLY A 55 6.76 -7.74 7.68
CA GLY A 55 6.71 -6.30 7.96
C GLY A 55 7.24 -5.39 6.84
N VAL A 56 7.56 -5.93 5.66
CA VAL A 56 8.08 -5.20 4.49
C VAL A 56 7.06 -5.23 3.35
N VAL A 57 6.78 -4.09 2.74
CA VAL A 57 5.81 -3.97 1.63
C VAL A 57 6.35 -4.63 0.36
N GLU A 58 5.60 -5.61 -0.18
CA GLU A 58 5.91 -6.30 -1.44
C GLU A 58 5.01 -5.85 -2.60
N ARG A 59 3.79 -5.38 -2.30
CA ARG A 59 2.86 -4.83 -3.30
C ARG A 59 2.04 -3.69 -2.71
N CYS A 60 1.61 -2.78 -3.57
CA CYS A 60 0.77 -1.65 -3.22
C CYS A 60 -0.21 -1.33 -4.35
N TRP A 61 -1.43 -0.92 -4.00
CA TRP A 61 -2.45 -0.52 -4.97
C TRP A 61 -3.53 0.35 -4.32
N GLU A 62 -4.08 1.29 -5.08
CA GLU A 62 -5.32 1.99 -4.69
C GLU A 62 -6.51 1.03 -4.73
N GLY A 63 -7.43 1.16 -3.78
CA GLY A 63 -8.68 0.40 -3.84
C GLY A 63 -9.68 0.86 -2.83
#